data_AF-A0A2W4K7S0-F1
#
_entry.id   AF-A0A2W4K7S0-F1
#
_cell.length_a   1.000
_cell.length_b   1.000
_cell.length_c   1.000
_cell.angle_alpha   90.00
_cell.angle_beta   90.00
_cell.angle_gamma   90.00
#
_symmetry.space_group_name_H-M   'P 1'
#
loop_
_entity.id
_entity.type
_entity.pdbx_description
1 polymer ?
#
loop_
_entity_poly.entity_id
_entity_poly.type
_entity_poly.pdbx_seq_one_letter_code
_entity_poly.pdbx_strand_id
1 'polypeptide(L)'
;MRFMKKLVLCLLIALSSIFFFSANFYASSKEALSENIARLASSVELVQVDLSNRKIIVGQNPYLKNTKEPTVYKFRNLDKGFLILVNRSHPAGKDFYNPNMINIAKKLPSTKSELMLDREAAEALAELFDAAKSDGIKNLTVVSGYRSYSYQEGLFKRKVDFYKNQGKSSEEAKALAATVVAIPDQ
;
A
#
# COMPACT_ATOMS: atom_id res chain seq x y z
N MET A 1 -0.52 -67.48 39.75
CA MET A 1 -1.53 -67.13 38.72
C MET A 1 -2.31 -65.82 39.00
N ARG A 2 -2.69 -65.50 40.25
CA ARG A 2 -3.48 -64.29 40.60
C ARG A 2 -2.70 -62.96 40.46
N PHE A 3 -1.38 -62.97 40.69
CA PHE A 3 -0.50 -61.81 40.57
C PHE A 3 -0.27 -61.38 39.11
N MET A 4 0.03 -62.33 38.22
CA MET A 4 0.18 -62.07 36.78
C MET A 4 -1.08 -61.49 36.13
N LYS A 5 -2.28 -61.94 36.54
CA LYS A 5 -3.54 -61.38 36.03
C LYS A 5 -3.72 -59.89 36.41
N LYS A 6 -3.30 -59.49 37.62
CA LYS A 6 -3.32 -58.08 38.05
C LYS A 6 -2.29 -57.24 37.30
N LEU A 7 -1.09 -57.78 37.06
CA LEU A 7 -0.03 -57.09 36.30
C LEU A 7 -0.43 -56.85 34.84
N VAL A 8 -1.01 -57.85 34.18
CA VAL A 8 -1.51 -57.74 32.80
C VAL A 8 -2.67 -56.74 32.71
N LEU A 9 -3.58 -56.73 33.68
CA LEU A 9 -4.67 -55.77 33.73
C LEU A 9 -4.17 -54.32 33.91
N CYS A 10 -3.18 -54.09 34.78
CA CYS A 10 -2.56 -52.77 34.93
C CYS A 10 -1.84 -52.32 33.66
N LEU A 11 -1.15 -53.23 32.95
CA LEU A 11 -0.48 -52.90 31.70
C LEU A 11 -1.49 -52.51 30.60
N LEU A 12 -2.61 -53.24 30.50
CA LEU A 12 -3.68 -52.93 29.54
C LEU A 12 -4.34 -51.58 29.82
N ILE A 13 -4.56 -51.23 31.09
CA ILE A 13 -5.11 -49.92 31.49
C ILE A 13 -4.11 -48.80 31.19
N ALA A 14 -2.81 -49.02 31.42
CA ALA A 14 -1.77 -48.06 31.08
C ALA A 14 -1.65 -47.84 29.56
N LEU A 15 -1.69 -48.91 28.77
CA LEU A 15 -1.68 -48.82 27.30
C LEU A 15 -2.93 -48.14 26.74
N SER A 16 -4.12 -48.41 27.29
CA SER A 16 -5.34 -47.75 26.85
C SER A 16 -5.30 -46.25 27.19
N SER A 17 -4.85 -45.88 28.39
CA SER A 17 -4.77 -44.48 28.80
C SER A 17 -3.74 -43.69 28.00
N ILE A 18 -2.60 -44.28 27.64
CA ILE A 18 -1.62 -43.66 26.72
C ILE A 18 -2.25 -43.46 25.34
N PHE A 19 -2.98 -44.45 24.82
CA PHE A 19 -3.65 -44.34 23.53
C PHE A 19 -4.71 -43.22 23.53
N PHE A 20 -5.57 -43.16 24.55
CA PHE A 20 -6.57 -42.09 24.69
C PHE A 20 -5.93 -40.71 24.84
N PHE A 21 -4.84 -40.58 25.61
CA PHE A 21 -4.13 -39.30 25.74
C PHE A 21 -3.49 -38.86 24.42
N SER A 22 -2.87 -39.79 23.68
CA SER A 22 -2.27 -39.48 22.38
C SER A 22 -3.31 -39.07 21.34
N ALA A 23 -4.48 -39.71 21.32
CA ALA A 23 -5.57 -39.38 20.41
C ALA A 23 -6.18 -38.01 20.74
N ASN A 24 -6.39 -37.72 22.02
CA ASN A 24 -6.90 -36.42 22.48
C ASN A 24 -5.89 -35.29 22.22
N PHE A 25 -4.60 -35.52 22.46
CA PHE A 25 -3.54 -34.55 22.16
C PHE A 25 -3.46 -34.27 20.65
N TYR A 26 -3.54 -35.32 19.83
CA TYR A 26 -3.55 -35.19 18.37
C TYR A 26 -4.77 -34.42 17.86
N ALA A 27 -5.97 -34.74 18.36
CA ALA A 27 -7.19 -34.03 18.00
C ALA A 27 -7.14 -32.54 18.39
N SER A 28 -6.78 -32.25 19.65
CA SER A 28 -6.64 -30.88 20.17
C SER A 28 -5.60 -30.07 19.39
N SER A 29 -4.48 -30.69 19.00
CA SER A 29 -3.46 -30.01 18.18
C SER A 29 -3.95 -29.62 16.79
N LYS A 30 -4.80 -30.45 16.16
CA LYS A 30 -5.41 -30.13 14.86
C LYS A 30 -6.44 -29.03 14.96
N GLU A 31 -7.25 -29.03 16.01
CA GLU A 31 -8.23 -27.98 16.28
C GLU A 31 -7.53 -26.63 16.48
N ALA A 32 -6.49 -26.58 17.34
CA ALA A 32 -5.71 -25.37 17.57
C ALA A 32 -5.02 -24.83 16.29
N LEU A 33 -4.49 -25.72 15.45
CA LEU A 33 -3.91 -25.32 14.16
C LEU A 33 -4.98 -24.76 13.22
N SER A 34 -6.15 -25.38 13.16
CA SER A 34 -7.26 -24.93 12.33
C SER A 34 -7.79 -23.55 12.75
N GLU A 35 -7.87 -23.30 14.06
CA GLU A 35 -8.34 -22.04 14.62
C GLU A 35 -7.34 -20.91 14.37
N ASN A 36 -6.04 -21.17 14.50
CA ASN A 36 -4.99 -20.21 14.17
C ASN A 36 -4.94 -19.87 12.69
N ILE A 37 -5.09 -20.85 11.80
CA ILE A 37 -5.18 -20.61 10.35
C ILE A 37 -6.43 -19.79 10.01
N ALA A 38 -7.58 -20.08 10.63
CA ALA A 38 -8.80 -19.31 10.44
C ALA A 38 -8.65 -17.86 10.92
N ARG A 39 -7.99 -17.64 12.07
CA ARG A 39 -7.68 -16.30 12.58
C ARG A 39 -6.77 -15.53 11.63
N LEU A 40 -5.69 -16.14 11.15
CA LEU A 40 -4.75 -15.51 10.21
C LEU A 40 -5.43 -15.19 8.87
N ALA A 41 -6.28 -16.10 8.36
CA ALA A 41 -7.04 -15.88 7.14
C ALA A 41 -8.09 -14.77 7.30
N SER A 42 -8.70 -14.64 8.49
CA SER A 42 -9.66 -13.57 8.80
C SER A 42 -9.03 -12.19 8.97
N SER A 43 -7.72 -12.12 9.26
CA SER A 43 -6.98 -10.85 9.37
C SER A 43 -6.42 -10.33 8.04
N VAL A 44 -6.52 -11.12 6.97
CA VAL A 44 -6.03 -10.72 5.64
C VAL A 44 -7.21 -10.25 4.79
N GLU A 45 -7.34 -8.94 4.63
CA GLU A 45 -8.25 -8.37 3.63
C GLU A 45 -7.67 -8.56 2.23
N LEU A 46 -8.28 -9.43 1.43
CA LEU A 46 -7.91 -9.62 0.04
C LEU A 46 -8.43 -8.45 -0.80
N VAL A 47 -7.54 -7.84 -1.58
CA VAL A 47 -7.86 -6.79 -2.54
C VAL A 47 -7.89 -7.41 -3.94
N GLN A 48 -9.05 -7.35 -4.59
CA GLN A 48 -9.21 -7.74 -5.99
C GLN A 48 -9.47 -6.51 -6.85
N VAL A 49 -8.79 -6.42 -7.99
CA VAL A 49 -8.92 -5.31 -8.94
C VAL A 49 -9.50 -5.83 -10.25
N ASP A 50 -10.74 -5.44 -10.54
CA ASP A 50 -11.40 -5.67 -11.82
C ASP A 50 -11.29 -4.40 -12.68
N LEU A 51 -10.25 -4.37 -13.52
CA LEU A 51 -10.00 -3.27 -14.44
C LEU A 51 -11.05 -3.17 -15.55
N SER A 52 -11.64 -4.31 -15.96
CA SER A 52 -12.61 -4.37 -17.06
C SER A 52 -13.94 -3.71 -16.67
N ASN A 53 -14.40 -3.98 -15.45
CA ASN A 53 -15.64 -3.42 -14.92
C ASN A 53 -15.40 -2.23 -14.01
N ARG A 54 -14.15 -1.78 -13.88
CA ARG A 54 -13.83 -0.62 -13.05
C ARG A 54 -14.39 -0.86 -11.64
N LYS A 55 -13.98 -1.96 -10.96
CA LYS A 55 -14.26 -2.23 -9.53
C LYS A 55 -13.07 -2.72 -8.69
N ILE A 56 -12.83 -2.13 -7.53
CA ILE A 56 -11.94 -2.71 -6.50
C ILE A 56 -12.82 -3.36 -5.45
N ILE A 57 -12.53 -4.61 -5.12
CA ILE A 57 -13.26 -5.39 -4.13
C ILE A 57 -12.31 -5.69 -2.99
N VAL A 58 -12.62 -5.21 -1.78
CA VAL A 58 -11.80 -5.42 -0.58
C VAL A 58 -12.56 -6.34 0.38
N GLY A 59 -11.87 -7.38 0.87
CA GLY A 59 -12.39 -8.30 1.88
C GLY A 59 -13.04 -9.57 1.33
N GLN A 60 -13.01 -9.80 0.01
CA GLN A 60 -13.57 -11.01 -0.57
C GLN A 60 -12.52 -12.14 -0.56
N ASN A 61 -12.58 -12.99 0.47
CA ASN A 61 -11.78 -14.20 0.54
C ASN A 61 -12.62 -15.42 0.09
N PRO A 62 -12.36 -16.01 -1.10
CA PRO A 62 -13.16 -17.12 -1.63
C PRO A 62 -13.03 -18.41 -0.80
N TYR A 63 -12.11 -18.45 0.16
CA TYR A 63 -11.88 -19.60 1.05
C TYR A 63 -12.54 -19.46 2.44
N LEU A 64 -13.17 -18.32 2.74
CA LEU A 64 -13.82 -18.07 4.02
C LEU A 64 -15.33 -17.92 3.85
N LYS A 65 -16.12 -18.79 4.51
CA LYS A 65 -17.59 -18.84 4.39
C LYS A 65 -18.31 -17.73 5.18
N ASN A 66 -17.65 -17.05 6.11
CA ASN A 66 -18.20 -16.01 6.97
C ASN A 66 -17.36 -14.72 6.90
N THR A 67 -17.13 -14.19 5.70
CA THR A 67 -16.51 -12.87 5.55
C THR A 67 -17.57 -11.77 5.65
N LYS A 68 -17.22 -10.66 6.28
CA LYS A 68 -17.95 -9.40 6.19
C LYS A 68 -18.21 -9.09 4.71
N GLU A 69 -19.40 -8.56 4.39
CA GLU A 69 -19.76 -8.19 3.01
C GLU A 69 -18.62 -7.37 2.38
N PRO A 70 -18.13 -7.76 1.20
CA PRO A 70 -16.98 -7.11 0.59
C PRO A 70 -17.31 -5.67 0.22
N THR A 71 -16.39 -4.76 0.52
CA THR A 71 -16.57 -3.36 0.13
C THR A 71 -16.24 -3.24 -1.35
N VAL A 72 -17.24 -2.86 -2.16
CA VAL A 72 -17.10 -2.69 -3.61
C VAL A 72 -16.96 -1.21 -3.95
N TYR A 73 -15.77 -0.82 -4.37
CA TYR A 73 -15.49 0.52 -4.89
C TYR A 73 -15.72 0.51 -6.40
N LYS A 74 -16.71 1.25 -6.90
CA LYS A 74 -16.92 1.47 -8.34
C LYS A 74 -16.03 2.63 -8.79
N PHE A 75 -15.18 2.42 -9.80
CA PHE A 75 -14.23 3.42 -10.31
C PHE A 75 -14.90 4.54 -11.16
N ARG A 76 -16.11 4.99 -10.81
CA ARG A 76 -16.72 6.22 -11.38
C ARG A 76 -16.09 7.51 -10.81
N ASN A 77 -15.08 7.38 -9.94
CA ASN A 77 -14.38 8.46 -9.25
C ASN A 77 -12.85 8.43 -9.50
N LEU A 78 -12.35 7.74 -10.53
CA LEU A 78 -10.92 7.83 -10.94
C LEU A 78 -10.53 9.21 -11.47
N ASP A 79 -11.50 10.09 -11.59
CA ASP A 79 -11.41 11.46 -12.05
C ASP A 79 -11.76 12.45 -10.92
N LYS A 80 -12.02 11.96 -9.69
CA LYS A 80 -12.48 12.78 -8.57
C LYS A 80 -11.85 12.38 -7.23
N GLY A 81 -11.45 13.35 -6.43
CA GLY A 81 -10.83 13.13 -5.11
C GLY A 81 -9.41 12.58 -5.20
N PHE A 82 -9.04 11.63 -4.33
CA PHE A 82 -7.66 11.13 -4.21
C PHE A 82 -7.20 10.16 -5.31
N LEU A 83 -8.08 9.76 -6.23
CA LEU A 83 -7.78 8.72 -7.22
C LEU A 83 -7.73 9.25 -8.65
N ILE A 84 -7.44 10.54 -8.84
CA ILE A 84 -7.31 11.17 -10.15
C ILE A 84 -6.16 10.52 -10.95
N LEU A 85 -6.45 10.02 -12.16
CA LEU A 85 -5.43 9.55 -13.10
C LEU A 85 -4.85 10.73 -13.88
N VAL A 86 -3.56 10.99 -13.70
CA VAL A 86 -2.82 12.01 -14.45
C VAL A 86 -1.66 11.34 -15.21
N ASN A 87 -1.66 11.45 -16.53
CA ASN A 87 -0.58 11.01 -17.42
C ASN A 87 -0.73 11.61 -18.84
N ARG A 88 0.13 11.18 -19.78
CA ARG A 88 0.09 11.59 -21.20
C ARG A 88 -1.26 11.48 -21.91
N SER A 89 -2.06 10.47 -21.57
CA SER A 89 -3.40 10.25 -22.14
C SER A 89 -4.52 10.86 -21.30
N HIS A 90 -4.23 11.30 -20.08
CA HIS A 90 -5.16 11.88 -19.11
C HIS A 90 -4.51 13.12 -18.49
N PRO A 91 -4.39 14.23 -19.24
CA PRO A 91 -3.69 15.43 -18.76
C PRO A 91 -4.43 16.07 -17.57
N ALA A 92 -3.69 16.67 -16.64
CA ALA A 92 -4.28 17.43 -15.54
C ALA A 92 -4.95 18.73 -16.02
N GLY A 93 -4.44 19.31 -17.11
CA GLY A 93 -4.85 20.60 -17.67
C GLY A 93 -4.04 21.77 -17.12
N LYS A 94 -3.88 22.82 -17.95
CA LYS A 94 -3.05 24.00 -17.65
C LYS A 94 -3.51 24.77 -16.42
N ASP A 95 -4.82 24.74 -16.19
CA ASP A 95 -5.49 25.44 -15.11
C ASP A 95 -5.74 24.53 -13.90
N PHE A 96 -5.11 23.35 -13.85
CA PHE A 96 -5.23 22.45 -12.72
C PHE A 96 -4.75 23.15 -11.45
N TYR A 97 -5.68 23.36 -10.55
CA TYR A 97 -5.44 24.00 -9.28
C TYR A 97 -6.43 23.47 -8.25
N ASN A 98 -5.93 23.23 -7.04
CA ASN A 98 -6.74 22.86 -5.90
C ASN A 98 -6.79 24.04 -4.90
N PRO A 99 -7.97 24.63 -4.66
CA PRO A 99 -8.10 25.77 -3.76
C PRO A 99 -7.82 25.45 -2.29
N ASN A 100 -7.84 24.18 -1.89
CA ASN A 100 -7.59 23.75 -0.52
C ASN A 100 -6.10 23.58 -0.19
N MET A 101 -5.19 23.91 -1.11
CA MET A 101 -3.75 23.80 -0.87
C MET A 101 -3.27 24.70 0.26
N ILE A 102 -2.33 24.19 1.04
CA ILE A 102 -1.67 24.90 2.13
C ILE A 102 -0.15 24.93 1.93
N ASN A 103 0.50 25.97 2.47
CA ASN A 103 1.95 26.01 2.53
C ASN A 103 2.46 25.13 3.69
N ILE A 104 3.27 24.12 3.38
CA ILE A 104 3.84 23.17 4.35
C ILE A 104 5.28 23.51 4.76
N ALA A 105 5.93 24.47 4.10
CA ALA A 105 7.35 24.76 4.32
C ALA A 105 7.72 25.17 5.76
N LYS A 106 6.75 25.72 6.51
CA LYS A 106 6.91 26.09 7.92
C LYS A 106 6.50 24.98 8.90
N LYS A 107 5.85 23.92 8.42
CA LYS A 107 5.30 22.82 9.22
C LYS A 107 6.21 21.59 9.20
N LEU A 108 6.86 21.34 8.07
CA LEU A 108 7.71 20.18 7.85
C LEU A 108 9.10 20.61 7.34
N PRO A 109 10.18 19.90 7.70
CA PRO A 109 11.50 20.11 7.13
C PRO A 109 11.43 20.17 5.60
N SER A 110 11.84 21.29 5.02
CA SER A 110 11.63 21.60 3.60
C SER A 110 12.82 22.35 3.01
N THR A 111 13.11 22.14 1.72
CA THR A 111 14.25 22.82 1.05
C THR A 111 13.91 24.21 0.52
N LYS A 112 12.66 24.66 0.62
CA LYS A 112 12.17 25.94 0.07
C LYS A 112 11.32 26.65 1.13
N SER A 113 11.27 27.98 1.05
CA SER A 113 10.43 28.83 1.92
C SER A 113 8.94 28.70 1.64
N GLU A 114 8.58 28.20 0.46
CA GLU A 114 7.20 27.93 0.06
C GLU A 114 7.13 26.57 -0.66
N LEU A 115 6.26 25.71 -0.14
CA LEU A 115 5.87 24.45 -0.75
C LEU A 115 4.38 24.28 -0.53
N MET A 116 3.62 24.31 -1.61
CA MET A 116 2.17 24.12 -1.57
C MET A 116 1.85 22.64 -1.70
N LEU A 117 0.90 22.15 -0.90
CA LEU A 117 0.38 20.79 -0.98
C LEU A 117 -1.10 20.81 -0.66
N ASP A 118 -1.87 19.88 -1.23
CA ASP A 118 -3.25 19.63 -0.81
C ASP A 118 -3.30 19.41 0.71
N ARG A 119 -4.35 19.92 1.38
CA ARG A 119 -4.42 19.94 2.84
C ARG A 119 -4.46 18.53 3.41
N GLU A 120 -5.31 17.68 2.88
CA GLU A 120 -5.46 16.29 3.32
C GLU A 120 -4.17 15.50 3.07
N ALA A 121 -3.50 15.73 1.93
CA ALA A 121 -2.18 15.16 1.68
C ALA A 121 -1.11 15.70 2.65
N ALA A 122 -1.19 16.97 3.07
CA ALA A 122 -0.25 17.56 4.02
C ALA A 122 -0.42 16.99 5.45
N GLU A 123 -1.65 16.68 5.85
CA GLU A 123 -1.96 16.03 7.13
C GLU A 123 -1.38 14.61 7.15
N ALA A 124 -1.64 13.82 6.11
CA ALA A 124 -1.05 12.48 5.96
C ALA A 124 0.49 12.52 5.88
N LEU A 125 1.05 13.54 5.23
CA LEU A 125 2.51 13.72 5.18
C LEU A 125 3.09 14.02 6.56
N ALA A 126 2.39 14.74 7.43
CA ALA A 126 2.85 14.98 8.79
C ALA A 126 2.91 13.69 9.61
N GLU A 127 1.88 12.83 9.50
CA GLU A 127 1.87 11.50 10.14
C GLU A 127 3.04 10.63 9.65
N LEU A 128 3.36 10.69 8.35
CA LEU A 128 4.53 9.99 7.79
C LEU A 128 5.84 10.48 8.41
N PHE A 129 5.99 11.79 8.62
CA PHE A 129 7.19 12.35 9.27
C PHE A 129 7.32 11.90 10.73
N ASP A 130 6.22 11.86 11.47
CA ASP A 130 6.20 11.40 12.86
C ASP A 130 6.53 9.90 12.98
N ALA A 131 6.01 9.08 12.08
CA ALA A 131 6.36 7.66 11.97
C ALA A 131 7.85 7.49 11.63
N ALA A 132 8.34 8.19 10.60
CA ALA A 132 9.74 8.14 10.20
C ALA A 132 10.69 8.53 11.36
N LYS A 133 10.32 9.56 12.13
CA LYS A 133 11.07 9.97 13.32
C LYS A 133 11.09 8.88 14.39
N SER A 134 9.96 8.21 14.61
CA SER A 134 9.85 7.07 15.55
C SER A 134 10.74 5.90 15.13
N ASP A 135 10.89 5.68 13.83
CA ASP A 135 11.79 4.67 13.24
C ASP A 135 13.27 5.12 13.20
N GLY A 136 13.60 6.29 13.75
CA GLY A 136 14.96 6.82 13.82
C GLY A 136 15.44 7.52 12.54
N ILE A 137 14.56 7.76 11.56
CA ILE A 137 14.87 8.53 10.34
C ILE A 137 14.83 10.02 10.67
N LYS A 138 15.99 10.67 10.64
CA LYS A 138 16.15 12.07 11.10
C LYS A 138 16.22 13.11 9.97
N ASN A 139 16.54 12.69 8.75
CA ASN A 139 16.88 13.59 7.64
C ASN A 139 15.85 13.57 6.51
N LEU A 140 14.59 13.24 6.83
CA LEU A 140 13.51 13.34 5.85
C LEU A 140 13.21 14.83 5.58
N THR A 141 13.06 15.20 4.32
CA THR A 141 12.85 16.60 3.91
C THR A 141 12.01 16.67 2.64
N VAL A 142 11.08 17.63 2.60
CA VAL A 142 10.25 17.88 1.42
C VAL A 142 11.00 18.77 0.43
N VAL A 143 11.15 18.28 -0.80
CA VAL A 143 11.90 18.98 -1.87
C VAL A 143 10.97 19.65 -2.88
N SER A 144 9.77 19.10 -3.08
CA SER A 144 8.77 19.58 -4.04
C SER A 144 7.37 19.17 -3.62
N GLY A 145 6.41 20.06 -3.84
CA GLY A 145 4.97 19.80 -3.73
C GLY A 145 4.29 20.15 -5.06
N TYR A 146 3.18 20.88 -5.00
CA TYR A 146 2.49 21.42 -6.18
C TYR A 146 3.43 22.24 -7.08
N ARG A 147 3.19 22.13 -8.39
CA ARG A 147 3.89 22.87 -9.44
C ARG A 147 2.86 23.43 -10.39
N SER A 148 2.94 24.72 -10.67
CA SER A 148 2.15 25.32 -11.76
C SER A 148 2.61 24.77 -13.11
N TYR A 149 1.73 24.88 -14.11
CA TYR A 149 2.06 24.56 -15.50
C TYR A 149 3.35 25.25 -15.96
N SER A 150 3.49 26.56 -15.72
CA SER A 150 4.67 27.35 -16.11
C SER A 150 5.96 26.86 -15.45
N TYR A 151 5.89 26.41 -14.19
CA TYR A 151 7.05 25.86 -13.50
C TYR A 151 7.47 24.52 -14.10
N GLN A 152 6.50 23.65 -14.42
CA GLN A 152 6.72 22.36 -15.06
C GLN A 152 7.30 22.53 -16.48
N GLU A 153 6.82 23.51 -17.24
CA GLU A 153 7.38 23.89 -18.55
C GLU A 153 8.85 24.29 -18.44
N GLY A 154 9.18 25.13 -17.47
CA GLY A 154 10.58 25.51 -17.20
C GLY A 154 11.46 24.33 -16.78
N LEU A 155 10.95 23.37 -16.01
CA LEU A 155 11.67 22.14 -15.66
C LEU A 155 11.93 21.27 -16.90
N PHE A 156 10.90 21.05 -17.71
CA PHE A 156 11.00 20.25 -18.92
C PHE A 156 12.01 20.86 -19.90
N LYS A 157 11.89 22.17 -20.17
CA LYS A 157 12.82 22.89 -21.04
C LYS A 157 14.27 22.77 -20.55
N ARG A 158 14.51 22.97 -19.25
CA ARG A 158 15.87 22.83 -18.67
C ARG A 158 16.43 21.42 -18.87
N LYS A 159 15.60 20.37 -18.76
CA LYS A 159 16.04 19.00 -18.98
C LYS A 159 16.31 18.72 -20.47
N VAL A 160 15.54 19.30 -21.39
CA VAL A 160 15.83 19.24 -22.83
C VAL A 160 17.17 19.92 -23.14
N ASP A 161 17.38 21.13 -22.63
CA ASP A 161 18.62 21.88 -22.86
C ASP A 161 19.84 21.15 -22.27
N PHE A 162 19.68 20.49 -21.12
CA PHE A 162 20.72 19.63 -20.53
C PHE A 162 21.17 18.52 -21.48
N TYR A 163 20.26 17.82 -22.16
CA TYR A 163 20.63 16.79 -23.14
C TYR A 163 21.16 17.38 -24.45
N LYS A 164 20.64 18.51 -24.91
CA LYS A 164 21.21 19.24 -26.06
C LYS A 164 22.67 19.61 -25.82
N ASN A 165 23.00 20.08 -24.62
CA ASN A 165 24.37 20.40 -24.22
C ASN A 165 25.29 19.17 -24.13
N GLN A 166 24.73 17.96 -24.16
CA GLN A 166 25.48 16.69 -24.29
C GLN A 166 25.58 16.22 -25.76
N GLY A 167 25.22 17.07 -26.72
CA GLY A 167 25.31 16.76 -28.15
C GLY A 167 24.11 15.99 -28.71
N LYS A 168 23.01 15.86 -27.95
CA LYS A 168 21.79 15.21 -28.45
C LYS A 168 21.03 16.10 -29.43
N SER A 169 20.40 15.48 -30.43
CA SER A 169 19.45 16.19 -31.31
C SER A 169 18.27 16.74 -30.50
N SER A 170 17.53 17.69 -31.08
CA SER A 170 16.37 18.29 -30.40
C SER A 170 15.29 17.24 -30.09
N GLU A 171 15.07 16.31 -31.00
CA GLU A 171 14.08 15.24 -30.91
C GLU A 171 14.50 14.21 -29.85
N GLU A 172 15.76 13.77 -29.89
CA GLU A 172 16.31 12.84 -28.91
C GLU A 172 16.34 13.46 -27.50
N ALA A 173 16.76 14.72 -27.38
CA ALA A 173 16.76 15.44 -26.12
C ALA A 173 15.36 15.57 -25.50
N LYS A 174 14.33 15.83 -26.32
CA LYS A 174 12.93 15.84 -25.87
C LYS A 174 12.46 14.46 -25.43
N ALA A 175 12.79 13.41 -26.18
CA ALA A 175 12.44 12.04 -25.83
C ALA A 175 13.08 11.63 -24.50
N LEU A 176 14.38 11.90 -24.32
CA LEU A 176 15.11 11.63 -23.07
C LEU A 176 14.55 12.45 -21.90
N ALA A 177 14.28 13.75 -22.11
CA ALA A 177 13.70 14.59 -21.07
C ALA A 177 12.35 14.07 -20.57
N ALA A 178 11.49 13.59 -21.48
CA ALA A 178 10.17 13.03 -21.17
C ALA A 178 10.22 11.73 -20.34
N THR A 179 11.37 11.06 -20.26
CA THR A 179 11.53 9.89 -19.37
C THR A 179 11.76 10.25 -17.91
N VAL A 180 12.19 11.49 -17.63
CA VAL A 180 12.59 11.95 -16.29
C VAL A 180 11.64 13.03 -15.76
N VAL A 181 11.14 13.88 -16.65
CA VAL A 181 10.25 15.00 -16.34
C VAL A 181 9.00 14.84 -17.18
N ALA A 182 7.84 14.75 -16.53
CA ALA A 182 6.56 14.75 -17.21
C ALA A 182 6.46 15.97 -18.13
N ILE A 183 5.99 15.77 -19.36
CA ILE A 183 5.74 16.85 -20.31
C ILE A 183 4.71 17.79 -19.65
N PRO A 184 4.80 19.12 -19.86
CA PRO A 184 3.79 20.03 -19.32
C PRO A 184 2.36 19.58 -19.69
N ASP A 185 1.42 19.74 -18.75
CA ASP A 185 0.06 19.20 -18.77
C ASP A 185 -0.11 17.69 -18.50
N GLN A 186 0.97 16.90 -18.38
CA GLN A 186 0.91 15.45 -18.12
C GLN A 186 1.22 15.05 -16.68
#